data_AF-A0A0F9SJ97-F1
#
_entry.id   AF-A0A0F9SJ97-F1
#
_cell.length_a   1.000
_cell.length_b   1.000
_cell.length_c   1.000
_cell.angle_alpha   90.00
_cell.angle_beta   90.00
_cell.angle_gamma   90.00
#
_symmetry.space_group_name_H-M   'P 1'
#
loop_
_entity.id
_entity.type
_entity.pdbx_description
1 polymer ?
#
loop_
_entity_poly.entity_id
_entity_poly.type
_entity_poly.pdbx_seq_one_letter_code
_entity_poly.pdbx_strand_id
1 'polypeptide(L)'
;MSVAVHMGKRVAPIDYTGVPAQYVGKCSAVCRTLLECQELVRYFGEAAFAPFLPVLVLVPGAPAPTAITGLGFATAAELQDCAVVTWETQTGKTLDFDALREKHGLLPREEVDAATREALLQRIAKHKANPITDPPRQPQRPNPMQRTHFAIEKEVPDHA
;
A
#
# COMPACT_ATOMS: atom_id res chain seq x y z
N MET A 1 12.64 13.77 -47.93
CA MET A 1 12.88 13.45 -46.50
C MET A 1 11.89 12.38 -46.08
N SER A 2 12.32 11.12 -46.05
CA SER A 2 11.47 9.98 -45.66
C SER A 2 11.37 9.90 -44.15
N VAL A 3 10.20 10.20 -43.60
CA VAL A 3 9.92 9.99 -42.17
C VAL A 3 9.81 8.48 -41.95
N ALA A 4 10.82 7.88 -41.32
CA ALA A 4 10.80 6.48 -40.93
C ALA A 4 9.80 6.32 -39.79
N VAL A 5 8.57 5.90 -40.11
CA VAL A 5 7.62 5.43 -39.11
C VAL A 5 8.20 4.16 -38.50
N HIS A 6 8.83 4.29 -37.33
CA HIS A 6 9.30 3.15 -36.55
C HIS A 6 8.05 2.38 -36.14
N MET A 7 7.78 1.25 -36.79
CA MET A 7 6.72 0.35 -36.35
C MET A 7 7.06 -0.05 -34.92
N GLY A 8 6.26 0.42 -33.97
CA GLY A 8 6.46 0.13 -32.56
C GLY A 8 6.58 -1.38 -32.38
N LYS A 9 7.74 -1.85 -31.92
CA LYS A 9 7.91 -3.24 -31.49
C LYS A 9 6.75 -3.56 -30.55
N ARG A 10 6.10 -4.71 -30.75
CA ARG A 10 4.91 -5.12 -29.99
C ARG A 10 5.33 -5.38 -28.54
N VAL A 11 5.29 -4.34 -27.72
CA VAL A 11 5.55 -4.43 -26.27
C VAL A 11 4.46 -5.31 -25.66
N ALA A 12 4.84 -6.27 -24.82
CA ALA A 12 3.88 -7.12 -24.14
C ALA A 12 2.90 -6.26 -23.33
N PRO A 13 1.59 -6.58 -23.32
CA PRO A 13 0.61 -5.76 -22.62
C PRO A 13 0.98 -5.63 -21.14
N ILE A 14 1.00 -4.39 -20.65
CA ILE A 14 1.29 -4.11 -19.24
C ILE A 14 0.09 -4.57 -18.41
N ASP A 15 0.34 -5.45 -17.44
CA ASP A 15 -0.63 -5.70 -16.38
C ASP A 15 -0.66 -4.49 -15.44
N TYR A 16 -1.83 -3.89 -15.25
CA TYR A 16 -2.05 -2.73 -14.38
C TYR A 16 -2.63 -3.09 -13.00
N THR A 17 -2.73 -4.37 -12.66
CA THR A 17 -3.16 -4.80 -11.32
C THR A 17 -2.28 -4.17 -10.23
N GLY A 18 -2.92 -3.55 -9.23
CA GLY A 18 -2.23 -2.90 -8.11
C GLY A 18 -1.51 -1.58 -8.45
N VAL A 19 -1.57 -1.10 -9.71
CA VAL A 19 -1.00 0.19 -10.10
C VAL A 19 -1.96 1.32 -9.68
N PRO A 20 -1.46 2.44 -9.09
CA PRO A 20 -2.32 3.56 -8.78
C PRO A 20 -3.01 4.11 -10.03
N ALA A 21 -4.30 4.44 -9.93
CA ALA A 21 -5.14 4.86 -11.06
C ALA A 21 -4.52 5.97 -11.92
N GLN A 22 -3.78 6.88 -11.30
CA GLN A 22 -3.10 7.99 -11.98
C GLN A 22 -2.01 7.56 -13.00
N TYR A 23 -1.46 6.35 -12.84
CA TYR A 23 -0.39 5.81 -13.69
C TYR A 23 -0.87 4.76 -14.70
N VAL A 24 -2.13 4.35 -14.64
CA VAL A 24 -2.71 3.40 -15.60
C VAL A 24 -2.69 4.02 -17.00
N GLY A 25 -2.07 3.34 -17.96
CA GLY A 25 -1.87 3.83 -19.32
C GLY A 25 -0.78 4.92 -19.48
N LYS A 26 -0.04 5.25 -18.42
CA LYS A 26 0.98 6.32 -18.42
C LYS A 26 2.36 5.85 -18.00
N CYS A 27 2.62 4.54 -18.04
CA CYS A 27 3.94 3.96 -17.79
C CYS A 27 4.37 3.09 -18.97
N SER A 28 5.69 2.99 -19.15
CA SER A 28 6.33 2.13 -20.14
C SER A 28 6.45 0.70 -19.65
N ALA A 29 6.63 0.49 -18.34
CA ALA A 29 6.77 -0.82 -17.71
C ALA A 29 6.40 -0.74 -16.22
N VAL A 30 6.09 -1.90 -15.64
CA VAL A 30 5.81 -2.07 -14.21
C VAL A 30 6.63 -3.26 -13.74
N CYS A 31 7.51 -3.04 -12.76
CA CYS A 31 8.33 -4.05 -12.12
C CYS A 31 7.79 -4.34 -10.71
N ARG A 32 7.37 -5.58 -10.49
CA ARG A 32 6.82 -6.11 -9.23
C ARG A 32 7.76 -7.10 -8.56
N THR A 33 8.82 -7.50 -9.26
CA THR A 33 9.83 -8.43 -8.76
C THR A 33 11.22 -7.93 -9.13
N LEU A 34 12.24 -8.37 -8.38
CA LEU A 34 13.63 -8.09 -8.71
C LEU A 34 14.00 -8.60 -10.11
N LEU A 35 13.45 -9.76 -10.50
CA LEU A 35 13.69 -10.34 -11.82
C LEU A 35 13.13 -9.45 -12.93
N GLU A 36 11.95 -8.88 -12.76
CA GLU A 36 11.38 -7.91 -13.71
C GLU A 36 12.23 -6.63 -13.80
N CYS A 37 12.85 -6.18 -12.70
CA CYS A 37 13.82 -5.07 -12.75
C CYS A 37 15.07 -5.46 -13.56
N GLN A 38 15.61 -6.67 -13.37
CA GLN A 38 16.81 -7.16 -14.07
C GLN A 38 16.57 -7.50 -15.55
N GLU A 39 15.33 -7.79 -15.93
CA GLU A 39 14.94 -8.10 -17.31
C GLU A 39 14.35 -6.91 -18.07
N LEU A 40 14.44 -5.70 -17.50
CA LEU A 40 13.83 -4.50 -18.07
C LEU A 40 14.35 -4.18 -19.48
N VAL A 41 15.65 -4.36 -19.76
CA VAL A 41 16.20 -4.19 -21.11
C VAL A 41 15.60 -5.20 -22.09
N ARG A 42 15.31 -6.43 -21.66
CA ARG A 42 14.65 -7.44 -22.51
C ARG A 42 13.22 -7.02 -22.85
N TYR A 43 12.52 -6.39 -21.90
CA TYR A 43 11.17 -5.87 -22.09
C TYR A 43 11.12 -4.78 -23.18
N PHE A 44 12.11 -3.87 -23.19
CA PHE A 44 12.24 -2.85 -24.24
C PHE A 44 12.87 -3.38 -25.53
N GLY A 45 13.54 -4.54 -25.46
CA GLY A 45 14.15 -5.23 -26.58
C GLY A 45 15.47 -4.62 -27.07
N GLU A 46 15.93 -3.52 -26.48
CA GLU A 46 17.20 -2.86 -26.81
C GLU A 46 17.70 -2.02 -25.65
N ALA A 47 19.00 -2.11 -25.34
CA ALA A 47 19.62 -1.41 -24.21
C ALA A 47 19.68 0.12 -24.41
N ALA A 48 19.91 0.55 -25.66
CA ALA A 48 19.99 1.96 -26.03
C ALA A 48 18.62 2.64 -26.20
N PHE A 49 17.52 1.88 -26.11
CA PHE A 49 16.18 2.45 -26.21
C PHE A 49 15.91 3.40 -25.04
N ALA A 50 15.45 4.61 -25.33
CA ALA A 50 15.14 5.61 -24.32
C ALA A 50 13.61 5.79 -24.21
N PRO A 51 12.93 5.13 -23.25
CA PRO A 51 11.49 5.27 -23.10
C PRO A 51 11.12 6.67 -22.59
N PHE A 52 10.04 7.22 -23.15
CA PHE A 52 9.51 8.52 -22.73
C PHE A 52 8.66 8.41 -21.45
N LEU A 53 7.85 7.36 -21.34
CA LEU A 53 7.00 7.13 -20.16
C LEU A 53 7.80 6.45 -19.03
N PRO A 54 7.46 6.71 -17.75
CA PRO A 54 8.15 6.15 -16.60
C PRO A 54 8.08 4.63 -16.51
N VAL A 55 9.07 4.05 -15.83
CA VAL A 55 9.04 2.68 -15.29
C VAL A 55 8.57 2.76 -13.84
N LEU A 56 7.56 1.97 -13.48
CA LEU A 56 7.10 1.88 -12.10
C LEU A 56 7.75 0.69 -11.39
N VAL A 57 8.32 0.92 -10.22
CA VAL A 57 8.83 -0.14 -9.33
C VAL A 57 7.90 -0.25 -8.12
N LEU A 58 7.34 -1.45 -7.93
CA LEU A 58 6.41 -1.81 -6.87
C LEU A 58 7.09 -2.80 -5.93
N VAL A 59 7.67 -2.30 -4.84
CA VAL A 59 8.31 -3.15 -3.83
C VAL A 59 7.30 -3.53 -2.74
N PRO A 60 7.11 -4.82 -2.44
CA PRO A 60 6.25 -5.25 -1.34
C PRO A 60 6.69 -4.63 -0.01
N GLY A 61 5.75 -4.01 0.72
CA GLY A 61 6.03 -3.35 2.00
C GLY A 61 6.56 -1.92 1.89
N ALA A 62 6.87 -1.42 0.69
CA ALA A 62 7.17 -0.01 0.49
C ALA A 62 5.90 0.85 0.64
N PRO A 63 6.00 2.08 1.18
CA PRO A 63 4.85 2.94 1.42
C PRO A 63 4.20 3.48 0.13
N ALA A 64 4.96 3.59 -0.95
CA ALA A 64 4.48 4.10 -2.23
C ALA A 64 5.25 3.50 -3.42
N PRO A 65 4.61 3.33 -4.59
CA PRO A 65 5.28 3.00 -5.84
C PRO A 65 6.31 4.07 -6.23
N THR A 66 7.45 3.64 -6.76
CA THR A 66 8.47 4.57 -7.25
C THR A 66 8.47 4.63 -8.76
N ALA A 67 8.28 5.83 -9.30
CA ALA A 67 8.33 6.09 -10.73
C ALA A 67 9.73 6.55 -11.12
N ILE A 68 10.42 5.77 -11.96
CA ILE A 68 11.72 6.09 -12.52
C ILE A 68 11.47 6.69 -13.90
N THR A 69 11.81 7.97 -14.06
CA THR A 69 11.54 8.74 -15.28
C THR A 69 12.83 8.93 -16.08
N GLY A 70 12.84 8.42 -17.32
CA GLY A 70 13.92 8.67 -18.27
C GLY A 70 13.65 9.84 -19.22
N LEU A 71 12.36 10.18 -19.42
CA LEU A 71 11.88 11.27 -20.29
C LEU A 71 12.48 11.25 -21.71
N GLY A 72 12.85 10.08 -22.23
CA GLY A 72 13.49 9.92 -23.53
C GLY A 72 14.99 10.27 -23.57
N PHE A 73 15.62 10.55 -22.43
CA PHE A 73 17.06 10.78 -22.32
C PHE A 73 17.79 9.60 -21.71
N ALA A 74 17.25 9.03 -20.64
CA ALA A 74 17.86 7.86 -20.01
C ALA A 74 17.57 6.60 -20.83
N THR A 75 18.62 5.82 -21.05
CA THR A 75 18.57 4.56 -21.76
C THR A 75 17.92 3.47 -20.90
N ALA A 76 17.39 2.42 -21.54
CA ALA A 76 16.80 1.28 -20.85
C ALA A 76 17.80 0.59 -19.90
N ALA A 77 19.10 0.60 -20.22
CA ALA A 77 20.15 0.13 -19.33
C ALA A 77 20.26 0.96 -18.04
N GLU A 78 20.28 2.29 -18.15
CA GLU A 78 20.34 3.18 -16.98
C GLU A 78 19.06 3.06 -16.12
N LEU A 79 17.90 2.91 -16.76
CA LEU A 79 16.64 2.69 -16.08
C LEU A 79 16.60 1.35 -15.36
N GLN A 80 17.20 0.31 -15.93
CA GLN A 80 17.35 -1.00 -15.30
C GLN A 80 18.22 -0.89 -14.04
N ASP A 81 19.37 -0.26 -14.12
CA ASP A 81 20.27 -0.08 -12.97
C ASP A 81 19.56 0.69 -11.85
N CYS A 82 18.87 1.77 -12.20
CA CYS A 82 18.06 2.54 -11.26
C CYS A 82 16.93 1.71 -10.64
N ALA A 83 16.27 0.84 -11.41
CA ALA A 83 15.21 -0.03 -10.92
C ALA A 83 15.73 -1.08 -9.93
N VAL A 84 16.89 -1.68 -10.22
CA VAL A 84 17.54 -2.65 -9.33
C VAL A 84 17.97 -1.98 -8.02
N VAL A 85 18.65 -0.84 -8.08
CA VAL A 85 19.07 -0.09 -6.89
C VAL A 85 17.87 0.35 -6.05
N THR A 86 16.79 0.80 -6.70
CA THR A 86 15.55 1.17 -6.01
C THR A 86 14.93 -0.02 -5.29
N TRP A 87 14.89 -1.18 -5.95
CA TRP A 87 14.39 -2.41 -5.37
C TRP A 87 15.16 -2.80 -4.11
N GLU A 88 16.50 -2.83 -4.18
CA GLU A 88 17.36 -3.18 -3.05
C GLU A 88 17.21 -2.19 -1.89
N THR A 89 17.19 -0.89 -2.20
CA THR A 89 17.05 0.18 -1.19
C THR A 89 15.71 0.10 -0.45
N GLN A 90 14.63 -0.26 -1.14
CA GLN A 90 13.30 -0.34 -0.54
C GLN A 90 13.06 -1.68 0.16
N THR A 91 13.62 -2.77 -0.36
CA THR A 91 13.58 -4.07 0.29
C THR A 91 14.38 -4.02 1.60
N GLY A 92 15.54 -3.36 1.63
CA GLY A 92 16.31 -3.13 2.86
C GLY A 92 15.60 -2.24 3.89
N LYS A 93 14.52 -1.55 3.50
CA LYS A 93 13.62 -0.81 4.39
C LYS A 93 12.42 -1.64 4.83
N THR A 94 12.49 -2.98 4.77
CA THR A 94 11.59 -3.83 5.57
C THR A 94 11.51 -3.24 6.96
N LEU A 95 10.33 -2.74 7.30
CA LEU A 95 10.10 -1.99 8.52
C LEU A 95 10.52 -2.89 9.69
N ASP A 96 11.54 -2.46 10.41
CA ASP A 96 11.86 -3.05 11.70
C ASP A 96 10.70 -2.74 12.64
N PHE A 97 9.76 -3.69 12.72
CA PHE A 97 8.55 -3.55 13.52
C PHE A 97 8.88 -3.39 15.00
N ASP A 98 10.03 -3.89 15.45
CA ASP A 98 10.46 -3.77 16.83
C ASP A 98 10.92 -2.33 17.11
N ALA A 99 11.76 -1.76 16.22
CA ALA A 99 12.14 -0.35 16.29
C ALA A 99 10.95 0.61 16.18
N LEU A 100 9.94 0.28 15.36
CA LEU A 100 8.70 1.07 15.28
C LEU A 100 7.86 0.97 16.55
N ARG A 101 7.76 -0.21 17.17
CA ARG A 101 7.03 -0.38 18.43
C ARG A 101 7.67 0.44 19.55
N GLU A 102 8.99 0.40 19.67
CA GLU A 102 9.73 1.23 20.64
C GLU A 102 9.49 2.72 20.42
N LYS A 103 9.57 3.18 19.16
CA LYS A 103 9.31 4.59 18.81
C LYS A 103 7.90 5.05 19.15
N HIS A 104 6.91 4.15 19.06
CA HIS A 104 5.52 4.43 19.41
C HIS A 104 5.18 4.14 20.89
N GLY A 105 6.17 3.77 21.71
CA GLY A 105 5.96 3.43 23.12
C GLY A 105 5.08 2.18 23.32
N LEU A 106 5.02 1.31 22.32
CA LEU A 106 4.29 0.06 22.36
C LEU A 106 5.14 -1.02 23.01
N LEU A 107 4.48 -1.92 23.75
CA LEU A 107 5.15 -3.05 24.40
C LEU A 107 5.90 -3.92 23.37
N PRO A 108 7.06 -4.48 23.72
CA PRO A 108 7.78 -5.41 22.87
C PRO A 108 6.91 -6.65 22.60
N ARG A 109 7.12 -7.30 21.46
CA ARG A 109 6.24 -8.37 20.95
C ARG A 109 6.04 -9.52 21.95
N GLU A 110 7.09 -9.85 22.69
CA GLU A 110 7.10 -10.94 23.67
C GLU A 110 6.20 -10.66 24.88
N GLU A 111 6.00 -9.38 25.23
CA GLU A 111 5.25 -8.97 26.40
C GLU A 111 3.77 -8.68 26.09
N VAL A 112 3.40 -8.61 24.81
CA VAL A 112 2.03 -8.28 24.39
C VAL A 112 1.04 -9.29 24.93
N ASP A 113 1.30 -10.59 24.78
CA ASP A 113 0.34 -11.62 25.18
C ASP A 113 0.10 -11.63 26.70
N ALA A 114 1.17 -11.45 27.48
CA ALA A 114 1.09 -11.34 28.94
C ALA A 114 0.30 -10.10 29.37
N ALA A 115 0.64 -8.93 28.82
CA ALA A 115 -0.05 -7.68 29.13
C ALA A 115 -1.53 -7.70 28.70
N THR A 116 -1.84 -8.29 27.55
CA THR A 116 -3.22 -8.41 27.05
C THR A 116 -4.04 -9.34 27.94
N ARG A 117 -3.44 -10.46 28.37
CA ARG A 117 -4.06 -11.38 29.32
C ARG A 117 -4.35 -10.70 30.66
N GLU A 118 -3.40 -9.95 31.20
CA GLU A 118 -3.60 -9.20 32.45
C GLU A 118 -4.67 -8.12 32.33
N ALA A 119 -4.67 -7.35 31.24
CA ALA A 119 -5.69 -6.34 30.99
C ALA A 119 -7.11 -6.95 30.89
N LEU A 120 -7.24 -8.10 30.24
CA LEU A 120 -8.50 -8.84 30.17
C LEU A 120 -8.95 -9.33 31.54
N LEU A 121 -8.05 -9.88 32.35
CA LEU A 121 -8.37 -10.32 33.71
C LEU A 121 -8.79 -9.16 34.61
N GLN A 122 -8.10 -8.02 34.53
CA GLN A 122 -8.49 -6.81 35.25
C GLN A 122 -9.87 -6.31 34.80
N ARG A 123 -10.16 -6.36 33.50
CA ARG A 123 -11.47 -5.98 32.97
C ARG A 123 -12.57 -6.93 33.47
N ILE A 124 -12.33 -8.23 33.49
CA ILE A 124 -13.26 -9.23 34.05
C ILE A 124 -13.48 -8.96 35.53
N ALA A 125 -12.43 -8.69 36.30
CA ALA A 125 -12.54 -8.38 37.73
C ALA A 125 -13.37 -7.09 37.96
N LYS A 126 -13.13 -6.04 37.18
CA LYS A 126 -13.92 -4.79 37.23
C LYS A 126 -15.38 -5.03 36.85
N HIS A 127 -15.66 -5.83 35.82
CA HIS A 127 -17.02 -6.16 35.40
C HIS A 127 -17.74 -7.02 36.45
N LYS A 128 -17.05 -7.95 37.11
CA LYS A 128 -17.60 -8.73 38.23
C LYS A 128 -17.89 -7.86 39.45
N ALA A 129 -17.03 -6.88 39.74
CA ALA A 129 -17.24 -5.94 40.83
C ALA A 129 -18.39 -4.96 40.58
N ASN A 130 -18.57 -4.51 39.33
CA ASN A 130 -19.57 -3.52 38.95
C ASN A 130 -20.48 -4.00 37.80
N PRO A 131 -21.37 -4.98 38.04
CA PRO A 131 -22.15 -5.66 37.00
C PRO A 131 -23.15 -4.77 36.24
N ILE A 132 -23.43 -3.55 36.72
CA ILE A 132 -24.43 -2.62 36.16
C ILE A 132 -23.79 -1.48 35.34
N THR A 133 -22.46 -1.36 35.32
CA THR A 133 -21.78 -0.13 34.83
C THR A 133 -21.23 -0.18 33.40
N ASP A 134 -21.28 -1.31 32.69
CA ASP A 134 -21.03 -1.29 31.25
C ASP A 134 -22.35 -0.89 30.57
N PRO A 135 -22.51 0.37 30.08
CA PRO A 135 -23.71 0.71 29.33
C PRO A 135 -23.81 -0.28 28.17
N PRO A 136 -25.00 -0.86 27.90
CA PRO A 136 -25.16 -1.78 26.78
C PRO A 136 -24.59 -1.08 25.55
N ARG A 137 -23.57 -1.69 24.93
CA ARG A 137 -22.94 -1.15 23.73
C ARG A 137 -24.04 -1.02 22.70
N GLN A 138 -24.54 0.20 22.50
CA GLN A 138 -25.45 0.45 21.41
C GLN A 138 -24.68 0.06 20.15
N PRO A 139 -25.23 -0.82 19.30
CA PRO A 139 -24.59 -1.16 18.04
C PRO A 139 -24.37 0.14 17.28
N GLN A 140 -23.13 0.59 17.19
CA GLN A 140 -22.77 1.71 16.34
C GLN A 140 -23.01 1.24 14.91
N ARG A 141 -24.16 1.62 14.35
CA ARG A 141 -24.40 1.43 12.92
C ARG A 141 -23.32 2.25 12.20
N PRO A 142 -22.61 1.66 11.21
CA PRO A 142 -21.65 2.41 10.43
C PRO A 142 -22.37 3.61 9.83
N ASN A 143 -21.96 4.82 10.23
CA ASN A 143 -22.58 6.06 9.80
C ASN A 143 -22.15 6.33 8.36
N PRO A 144 -22.99 6.06 7.34
CA PRO A 144 -22.56 6.18 5.95
C PRO A 144 -22.39 7.66 5.55
N MET A 145 -22.84 8.60 6.38
CA MET A 145 -22.95 10.02 6.06
C MET A 145 -22.27 10.97 7.07
N GLN A 146 -21.45 10.48 8.00
CA GLN A 146 -20.73 11.31 9.00
C GLN A 146 -21.62 12.35 9.74
N ARG A 147 -22.90 12.05 9.98
CA ARG A 147 -23.78 12.94 10.76
C ARG A 147 -23.52 12.82 12.26
N THR A 148 -23.35 13.94 12.95
CA THR A 148 -22.97 14.00 14.39
C THR A 148 -24.15 13.92 15.36
N HIS A 149 -25.39 13.94 14.87
CA HIS A 149 -26.60 13.84 15.69
C HIS A 149 -27.55 12.78 15.10
N PHE A 150 -27.90 11.79 15.92
CA PHE A 150 -28.97 10.85 15.61
C PHE A 150 -30.26 11.37 16.22
N ALA A 151 -31.34 11.45 15.42
CA ALA A 151 -32.66 11.76 15.95
C ALA A 151 -33.10 10.60 16.85
N ILE A 152 -33.40 10.90 18.11
CA ILE A 152 -34.12 9.98 19.00
C ILE A 152 -35.56 9.99 18.47
N GLU A 153 -35.93 8.98 17.69
CA GLU A 153 -37.32 8.77 17.30
C GLU A 153 -38.14 8.57 18.57
N LYS A 154 -39.15 9.44 18.77
CA LYS A 154 -40.14 9.27 19.83
C LYS A 154 -40.89 7.97 19.59
N GLU A 155 -41.10 7.21 20.66
CA GLU A 155 -41.99 6.04 20.71
C GLU A 155 -43.31 6.36 19.99
N VAL A 156 -43.65 5.52 19.02
CA VAL A 156 -44.96 5.49 18.39
C VAL A 156 -45.95 4.99 19.46
N PRO A 157 -47.04 5.72 19.76
CA PRO A 157 -47.99 5.26 20.76
C PRO A 157 -48.75 4.04 20.24
N ASP A 158 -48.88 3.04 21.12
CA ASP A 158 -49.75 1.88 20.92
C ASP A 158 -51.18 2.36 20.61
N HIS A 159 -51.67 2.01 19.44
CA HIS A 159 -53.09 2.17 19.11
C HIS A 159 -53.87 1.00 19.70
N ALA A 160 -54.88 1.36 20.49
CA ALA A 160 -55.93 0.53 21.07
C ALA A 160 -56.71 -0.29 20.03
#